data_AF-A0A2H3CDQ6-F1
#
_entry.id   AF-A0A2H3CDQ6-F1
#
_cell.length_a   1.000
_cell.length_b   1.000
_cell.length_c   1.000
_cell.angle_alpha   90.00
_cell.angle_beta   90.00
_cell.angle_gamma   90.00
#
_symmetry.space_group_name_H-M   'P 1'
#
loop_
_entity.id
_entity.type
_entity.pdbx_description
1 polymer ?
#
loop_
_entity_poly.entity_id
_entity_poly.type
_entity_poly.pdbx_seq_one_letter_code
_entity_poly.pdbx_strand_id
1 'polypeptide(L)'
;MGGWIECPADGYALTKISDQTSRCQIELTIPHDASNASDPGIANAPLRILYFDIESMTREDPKKPGNFISESLQDPVIQISNIVSHPGTKDSFLRVIFTVGSCDPIEGVYVQSYASEKEMLAAWQQFIHDVDPDVMTGWNILNFDLEYLITRSRQLHFNLRLGRLKNGTASILLSLPFPLTLHRV
;
A
#
# COMPACT_ATOMS: atom_id res chain seq x y z
N MET A 1 -10.15 -17.60 -5.60
CA MET A 1 -11.43 -17.02 -6.05
C MET A 1 -12.02 -16.27 -4.88
N GLY A 2 -12.49 -15.03 -5.09
CA GLY A 2 -13.31 -14.30 -4.11
C GLY A 2 -14.79 -14.67 -4.27
N GLY A 3 -15.57 -14.47 -3.22
CA GLY A 3 -17.02 -14.68 -3.21
C GLY A 3 -17.72 -13.58 -2.40
N TRP A 4 -19.02 -13.43 -2.63
CA TRP A 4 -19.86 -12.49 -1.88
C TRP A 4 -20.38 -13.16 -0.60
N ILE A 5 -20.39 -12.39 0.48
CA ILE A 5 -20.92 -12.79 1.78
C ILE A 5 -22.07 -11.84 2.11
N GLU A 6 -23.18 -12.42 2.55
CA GLU A 6 -24.34 -11.71 3.07
C GLU A 6 -24.39 -11.84 4.60
N CYS A 7 -24.57 -10.69 5.27
CA CYS A 7 -24.82 -10.61 6.69
C CYS A 7 -26.31 -10.33 6.91
N PRO A 8 -27.11 -11.33 7.37
CA PRO A 8 -28.54 -11.13 7.63
C PRO A 8 -28.79 -10.01 8.63
N ALA A 9 -29.94 -9.32 8.47
CA ALA A 9 -30.40 -8.35 9.45
C ALA A 9 -30.45 -8.99 10.85
N ASP A 10 -30.09 -8.21 11.87
CA ASP A 10 -29.99 -8.63 13.28
C ASP A 10 -28.96 -9.74 13.58
N GLY A 11 -28.27 -10.28 12.56
CA GLY A 11 -27.24 -11.31 12.70
C GLY A 11 -25.84 -10.78 13.06
N TYR A 12 -25.64 -9.46 13.06
CA TYR A 12 -24.34 -8.82 13.31
C TYR A 12 -24.45 -7.65 14.29
N ALA A 13 -23.35 -7.36 14.96
CA ALA A 13 -23.18 -6.18 15.78
C ALA A 13 -22.21 -5.20 15.11
N LEU A 14 -22.66 -3.96 14.89
CA LEU A 14 -21.79 -2.88 14.43
C LEU A 14 -20.87 -2.40 15.55
N THR A 15 -19.58 -2.23 15.25
CA THR A 15 -18.62 -1.62 16.16
C THR A 15 -18.79 -0.10 16.12
N LYS A 16 -18.94 0.53 17.29
CA LYS A 16 -18.99 2.00 17.42
C LYS A 16 -17.71 2.60 16.87
N ILE A 17 -17.81 3.75 16.20
CA ILE A 17 -16.66 4.44 15.57
C ILE A 17 -15.52 4.68 16.58
N SER A 18 -15.83 5.02 17.83
CA SER A 18 -14.85 5.22 18.91
C SER A 18 -14.04 3.96 19.25
N ASP A 19 -14.63 2.79 19.01
CA ASP A 19 -14.11 1.50 19.44
C ASP A 19 -13.49 0.73 18.26
N GLN A 20 -13.62 1.24 17.03
CA GLN A 20 -13.08 0.62 15.82
C GLN A 20 -11.55 0.51 15.88
N THR A 21 -11.05 -0.69 15.58
CA THR A 21 -9.62 -0.97 15.53
C THR A 21 -9.04 -0.85 14.12
N SER A 22 -9.90 -0.90 13.11
CA SER A 22 -9.55 -0.69 11.71
C SER A 22 -9.81 0.74 11.25
N ARG A 23 -9.32 1.06 10.06
CA ARG A 23 -9.60 2.28 9.28
C ARG A 23 -10.74 2.08 8.28
N CYS A 24 -11.37 0.90 8.26
CA CYS A 24 -12.48 0.61 7.37
C CYS A 24 -13.70 1.47 7.73
N GLN A 25 -14.53 1.77 6.74
CA GLN A 25 -15.75 2.54 6.96
C GLN A 25 -16.77 1.79 7.83
N ILE A 26 -16.79 0.46 7.73
CA ILE A 26 -17.69 -0.43 8.47
C ILE A 26 -16.84 -1.50 9.15
N GLU A 27 -17.04 -1.66 10.46
CA GLU A 27 -16.46 -2.73 11.28
C GLU A 27 -17.63 -3.39 12.03
N LEU A 28 -17.75 -4.70 11.87
CA LEU A 28 -18.84 -5.49 12.45
C LEU A 28 -18.32 -6.82 12.97
N THR A 29 -19.07 -7.41 13.89
CA THR A 29 -18.86 -8.78 14.37
C THR A 29 -20.09 -9.61 14.05
N ILE A 30 -19.89 -10.80 13.51
CA ILE A 30 -20.94 -11.76 13.17
C ILE A 30 -20.50 -13.16 13.63
N PRO A 31 -21.39 -13.97 14.23
CA PRO A 31 -21.12 -15.38 14.48
C PRO A 31 -20.79 -16.11 13.17
N HIS A 32 -19.81 -17.02 13.21
CA HIS A 32 -19.31 -17.72 12.02
C HIS A 32 -20.38 -18.53 11.26
N ASP A 33 -21.45 -18.92 11.93
CA ASP A 33 -22.59 -19.70 11.44
C ASP A 33 -23.79 -18.83 11.04
N ALA A 34 -23.71 -17.51 11.22
CA ALA A 34 -24.77 -16.56 10.89
C ALA A 34 -24.58 -15.86 9.53
N SER A 35 -23.43 -16.03 8.86
CA SER A 35 -23.18 -15.46 7.52
C SER A 35 -23.56 -16.43 6.41
N ASN A 36 -24.12 -15.90 5.32
CA ASN A 36 -24.49 -16.68 4.14
C ASN A 36 -23.56 -16.38 2.96
N ALA A 37 -23.28 -17.39 2.14
CA ALA A 37 -22.74 -17.14 0.80
C ALA A 37 -23.85 -16.57 -0.08
N SER A 38 -23.57 -15.49 -0.81
CA SER A 38 -24.55 -14.91 -1.72
C SER A 38 -24.70 -15.75 -3.00
N ASP A 39 -25.84 -15.59 -3.68
CA ASP A 39 -26.11 -16.26 -4.95
C ASP A 39 -25.05 -15.91 -6.02
N PRO A 40 -24.72 -16.87 -6.91
CA PRO A 40 -23.82 -16.61 -8.03
C PRO A 40 -24.42 -15.59 -9.00
N GLY A 41 -23.58 -14.75 -9.60
CA GLY A 41 -23.98 -13.77 -10.63
C GLY A 41 -23.90 -12.31 -10.20
N ILE A 42 -23.52 -12.03 -8.96
CA ILE A 42 -23.20 -10.67 -8.52
C ILE A 42 -21.85 -10.25 -9.15
N ALA A 43 -21.84 -9.05 -9.75
CA ALA A 43 -20.63 -8.47 -10.33
C ALA A 43 -19.50 -8.33 -9.29
N ASN A 44 -18.25 -8.20 -9.74
CA ASN A 44 -17.14 -7.94 -8.83
C ASN A 44 -17.32 -6.60 -8.11
N ALA A 45 -16.84 -6.52 -6.86
CA ALA A 45 -16.77 -5.27 -6.13
C ALA A 45 -15.92 -4.23 -6.91
N PRO A 46 -16.24 -2.92 -6.80
CA PRO A 46 -15.50 -1.86 -7.47
C PRO A 46 -14.17 -1.57 -6.76
N LEU A 47 -13.25 -2.54 -6.81
CA LEU A 47 -11.98 -2.48 -6.09
C LEU A 47 -11.16 -1.24 -6.49
N ARG A 48 -10.34 -0.73 -5.57
CA ARG A 48 -9.33 0.30 -5.86
C ARG A 48 -7.96 -0.36 -5.97
N ILE A 49 -7.31 -0.20 -7.11
CA ILE A 49 -5.95 -0.68 -7.35
C ILE A 49 -5.00 0.52 -7.31
N LEU A 50 -4.05 0.50 -6.36
CA LEU A 50 -2.94 1.43 -6.27
C LEU A 50 -1.70 0.83 -6.91
N TYR A 51 -1.18 1.51 -7.92
CA TYR A 51 0.14 1.28 -8.51
C TYR A 51 1.11 2.31 -7.95
N PHE A 52 2.30 1.91 -7.52
CA PHE A 52 3.31 2.85 -7.06
C PHE A 52 4.72 2.38 -7.42
N ASP A 53 5.64 3.34 -7.45
CA ASP A 53 7.07 3.18 -7.76
C ASP A 53 7.87 4.29 -7.05
N ILE A 54 9.10 3.99 -6.64
CA ILE A 54 9.96 4.92 -5.88
C ILE A 54 11.24 5.28 -6.63
N GLU A 55 11.72 6.49 -6.40
CA GLU A 55 13.06 6.91 -6.82
C GLU A 55 13.93 7.27 -5.63
N SER A 56 15.17 6.80 -5.66
CA SER A 56 16.18 7.05 -4.63
C SER A 56 17.38 7.79 -5.23
N MET A 57 18.08 8.58 -4.42
CA MET A 57 19.25 9.33 -4.89
C MET A 57 20.50 8.93 -4.12
N THR A 58 21.47 8.33 -4.82
CA THR A 58 22.76 7.93 -4.25
C THR A 58 23.56 9.14 -3.78
N ARG A 59 24.25 8.99 -2.64
CA ARG A 59 25.13 10.04 -2.08
C ARG A 59 26.54 10.05 -2.67
N GLU A 60 26.89 9.12 -3.57
CA GLU A 60 28.21 9.05 -4.20
C GLU A 60 28.36 9.93 -5.46
N ASP A 61 29.61 10.20 -5.85
CA ASP A 61 30.01 11.15 -6.91
C ASP A 61 29.14 11.04 -8.19
N PRO A 62 28.43 12.12 -8.57
CA PRO A 62 27.56 12.17 -9.76
C PRO A 62 28.30 11.92 -11.09
N LYS A 63 29.64 11.79 -11.09
CA LYS A 63 30.45 11.47 -12.27
C LYS A 63 30.68 9.99 -12.53
N LYS A 64 30.27 9.07 -11.65
CA LYS A 64 30.37 7.61 -11.92
C LYS A 64 29.22 7.12 -12.81
N PRO A 65 29.48 6.60 -14.02
CA PRO A 65 28.43 5.97 -14.83
C PRO A 65 27.97 4.67 -14.16
N GLY A 66 26.66 4.52 -13.92
CA GLY A 66 26.06 3.30 -13.34
C GLY A 66 25.48 3.44 -11.93
N ASN A 67 25.66 4.58 -11.26
CA ASN A 67 25.25 4.83 -9.86
C ASN A 67 23.76 5.16 -9.64
N PHE A 68 22.87 4.76 -10.54
CA PHE A 68 21.42 5.06 -10.45
C PHE A 68 20.62 4.03 -9.66
N ILE A 69 21.20 2.86 -9.39
CA ILE A 69 20.61 1.90 -8.46
C ILE A 69 21.27 2.16 -7.12
N SER A 70 20.47 2.51 -6.11
CA SER A 70 20.99 2.59 -4.77
C SER A 70 21.50 1.21 -4.33
N GLU A 71 22.82 1.09 -4.19
CA GLU A 71 23.49 -0.13 -3.73
C GLU A 71 23.29 -0.35 -2.22
N SER A 72 22.60 0.56 -1.54
CA SER A 72 22.46 0.60 -0.09
C SER A 72 21.07 1.07 0.28
N LEU A 73 20.31 0.30 1.08
CA LEU A 73 19.02 0.70 1.67
C LEU A 73 19.10 1.92 2.63
N GLN A 74 20.10 2.80 2.46
CA GLN A 74 20.39 3.99 3.23
C GLN A 74 20.24 5.28 2.43
N ASP A 75 20.22 5.22 1.09
CA ASP A 75 20.04 6.43 0.29
C ASP A 75 18.60 6.96 0.44
N PRO A 76 18.42 8.29 0.46
CA PRO A 76 17.11 8.89 0.61
C PRO A 76 16.20 8.54 -0.58
N VAL A 77 14.95 8.22 -0.26
CA VAL A 77 13.86 8.21 -1.23
C VAL A 77 13.49 9.67 -1.52
N ILE A 78 13.53 10.06 -2.78
CA ILE A 78 13.29 11.45 -3.21
C ILE A 78 11.97 11.62 -3.94
N GLN A 79 11.40 10.55 -4.49
CA GLN A 79 10.09 10.59 -5.14
C GLN A 79 9.31 9.29 -4.90
N ILE A 80 7.98 9.41 -4.83
CA ILE A 80 7.05 8.27 -4.83
C ILE A 80 5.92 8.61 -5.79
N SER A 81 5.83 7.88 -6.90
CA SER A 81 4.77 8.03 -7.90
C SER A 81 3.61 7.08 -7.61
N ASN A 82 2.37 7.53 -7.85
CA ASN A 82 1.17 6.79 -7.51
C ASN A 82 0.09 6.95 -8.59
N ILE A 83 -0.53 5.84 -8.97
CA ILE A 83 -1.69 5.79 -9.87
C ILE A 83 -2.78 4.95 -9.22
N VAL A 84 -4.00 5.45 -9.17
CA VAL A 84 -5.16 4.71 -8.66
C VAL A 84 -6.20 4.51 -9.77
N SER A 85 -6.68 3.27 -9.90
CA SER A 85 -7.66 2.88 -10.91
C SER A 85 -8.64 1.82 -10.40
N HIS A 86 -9.66 1.54 -11.22
CA HIS A 86 -10.56 0.42 -11.01
C HIS A 86 -10.20 -0.74 -11.94
N PRO A 87 -10.47 -2.00 -11.53
CA PRO A 87 -10.26 -3.15 -12.39
C PRO A 87 -10.94 -2.99 -13.75
N GLY A 88 -10.20 -3.23 -14.84
CA GLY A 88 -10.74 -3.23 -16.19
C GLY A 88 -11.02 -1.85 -16.80
N THR A 89 -10.70 -0.75 -16.11
CA THR A 89 -10.76 0.58 -16.70
C THR A 89 -9.46 0.91 -17.44
N LYS A 90 -9.55 1.66 -18.55
CA LYS A 90 -8.37 2.19 -19.24
C LYS A 90 -7.79 3.40 -18.51
N ASP A 91 -8.67 4.19 -17.91
CA ASP A 91 -8.30 5.44 -17.27
C ASP A 91 -8.08 5.23 -15.77
N SER A 92 -7.04 5.86 -15.26
CA SER A 92 -6.84 6.07 -13.83
C SER A 92 -7.68 7.26 -13.37
N PHE A 93 -8.22 7.20 -12.16
CA PHE A 93 -9.00 8.30 -11.61
C PHE A 93 -8.16 9.23 -10.73
N LEU A 94 -6.94 8.81 -10.36
CA LEU A 94 -6.03 9.61 -9.53
C LEU A 94 -4.58 9.33 -9.90
N ARG A 95 -3.81 10.39 -10.14
CA ARG A 95 -2.37 10.37 -10.38
C ARG A 95 -1.71 11.37 -9.45
N VAL A 96 -0.78 10.91 -8.61
CA VAL A 96 -0.13 11.74 -7.58
C VAL A 96 1.35 11.41 -7.54
N ILE A 97 2.19 12.44 -7.43
CA ILE A 97 3.61 12.27 -7.14
C ILE A 97 3.98 13.02 -5.86
N PHE A 98 4.66 12.33 -4.97
CA PHE A 98 5.24 12.90 -3.75
C PHE A 98 6.73 13.13 -4.00
N THR A 99 7.25 14.32 -3.70
CA THR A 99 8.66 14.67 -3.93
C THR A 99 9.31 15.28 -2.70
N VAL A 100 10.60 15.02 -2.51
CA VAL A 100 11.47 15.83 -1.65
C VAL A 100 11.98 17.02 -2.45
N GLY A 101 11.89 18.21 -1.87
CA GLY A 101 12.16 19.45 -2.58
C GLY A 101 11.04 19.82 -3.56
N SER A 102 11.27 20.90 -4.31
CA SER A 102 10.30 21.41 -5.28
C SER A 102 10.19 20.53 -6.53
N CYS A 103 8.99 20.44 -7.08
CA CYS A 103 8.73 19.86 -8.39
C CYS A 103 7.78 20.78 -9.16
N ASP A 104 8.03 20.99 -10.45
CA ASP A 104 7.15 21.79 -11.30
C ASP A 104 5.80 21.10 -11.48
N PRO A 105 4.71 21.85 -11.73
CA PRO A 105 3.42 21.25 -12.02
C PRO A 105 3.47 20.33 -13.24
N ILE A 106 2.83 19.16 -13.13
CA ILE A 106 2.70 18.18 -14.21
C ILE A 106 1.22 18.08 -14.60
N GLU A 107 0.93 18.19 -15.90
CA GLU A 107 -0.45 18.17 -16.38
C GLU A 107 -1.17 16.88 -15.99
N GLY A 108 -2.33 17.04 -15.33
CA GLY A 108 -3.17 15.93 -14.91
C GLY A 108 -2.60 15.06 -13.78
N VAL A 109 -1.59 15.55 -13.05
CA VAL A 109 -0.98 14.90 -11.88
C VAL A 109 -1.00 15.86 -10.69
N TYR A 110 -1.38 15.36 -9.52
CA TYR A 110 -1.24 16.10 -8.27
C TYR A 110 0.20 15.99 -7.78
N VAL A 111 0.94 17.10 -7.82
CA VAL A 111 2.30 17.18 -7.32
C VAL A 111 2.28 17.63 -5.87
N GLN A 112 2.82 16.83 -4.96
CA GLN A 112 2.96 17.15 -3.55
C GLN A 112 4.44 17.15 -3.15
N SER A 113 4.97 18.33 -2.81
CA SER A 113 6.38 18.55 -2.52
C SER A 113 6.60 18.84 -1.03
N TYR A 114 7.63 18.22 -0.44
CA TYR A 114 7.92 18.30 0.99
C TYR A 114 9.37 18.70 1.25
N ALA A 115 9.63 19.33 2.39
CA ALA A 115 10.97 19.79 2.73
C ALA A 115 11.90 18.65 3.14
N SER A 116 11.35 17.54 3.63
CA SER A 116 12.11 16.37 4.05
C SER A 116 11.48 15.05 3.62
N GLU A 117 12.33 14.02 3.51
CA GLU A 117 11.91 12.64 3.23
C GLU A 117 10.91 12.11 4.27
N LYS A 118 11.10 12.45 5.56
CA LYS A 118 10.20 12.01 6.63
C LYS A 118 8.80 12.59 6.48
N GLU A 119 8.68 13.87 6.12
CA GLU A 119 7.39 14.51 5.84
C GLU A 119 6.72 13.89 4.61
N MET A 120 7.50 13.63 3.56
CA MET A 120 7.01 12.97 2.35
C MET A 120 6.45 11.57 2.66
N LEU A 121 7.18 10.74 3.42
CA LEU A 121 6.74 9.41 3.84
C LEU A 121 5.49 9.45 4.73
N ALA A 122 5.40 10.43 5.63
CA ALA A 122 4.21 10.62 6.47
C ALA A 122 2.98 11.00 5.64
N ALA A 123 3.15 11.87 4.65
CA ALA A 123 2.08 12.27 3.77
C ALA A 123 1.65 11.14 2.81
N TRP A 124 2.61 10.37 2.29
CA TRP A 124 2.32 9.19 1.47
C TRP A 124 1.56 8.11 2.25
N GLN A 125 1.93 7.88 3.53
CA GLN A 125 1.17 7.00 4.41
C GLN A 125 -0.27 7.49 4.59
N GLN A 126 -0.48 8.79 4.84
CA GLN A 126 -1.81 9.36 4.99
C GLN A 126 -2.62 9.22 3.69
N PHE A 127 -1.99 9.46 2.54
CA PHE A 127 -2.59 9.23 1.23
C PHE A 127 -3.08 7.79 1.05
N ILE A 128 -2.30 6.79 1.45
CA ILE A 128 -2.74 5.39 1.40
C ILE A 128 -3.96 5.17 2.31
N HIS A 129 -3.99 5.77 3.50
CA HIS A 129 -5.15 5.67 4.39
C HIS A 129 -6.40 6.33 3.81
N ASP A 130 -6.24 7.45 3.12
CA ASP A 130 -7.35 8.20 2.52
C ASP A 130 -7.88 7.53 1.25
N VAL A 131 -6.99 6.96 0.42
CA VAL A 131 -7.36 6.21 -0.78
C VAL A 131 -8.01 4.87 -0.43
N ASP A 132 -7.53 4.23 0.65
CA ASP A 132 -7.96 2.91 1.10
C ASP A 132 -7.93 1.86 -0.05
N PRO A 133 -6.76 1.57 -0.64
CA PRO A 133 -6.66 0.65 -1.76
C PRO A 133 -6.95 -0.79 -1.33
N ASP A 134 -7.64 -1.54 -2.19
CA ASP A 134 -7.88 -2.98 -2.00
C ASP A 134 -6.69 -3.82 -2.47
N VAL A 135 -5.98 -3.32 -3.48
CA VAL A 135 -4.77 -3.94 -4.03
C VAL A 135 -3.69 -2.88 -4.18
N MET A 136 -2.51 -3.17 -3.64
CA MET A 136 -1.28 -2.43 -3.95
C MET A 136 -0.42 -3.30 -4.87
N THR A 137 0.03 -2.74 -5.99
CA THR A 137 0.82 -3.47 -6.98
C THR A 137 1.84 -2.56 -7.67
N GLY A 138 2.72 -3.15 -8.47
CA GLY A 138 3.85 -2.51 -9.12
C GLY A 138 4.87 -3.56 -9.55
N TRP A 139 5.99 -3.10 -10.13
CA TRP A 139 7.08 -3.99 -10.51
C TRP A 139 8.04 -4.17 -9.34
N ASN A 140 8.30 -5.41 -8.92
CA ASN A 140 9.24 -5.75 -7.85
C ASN A 140 9.00 -5.13 -6.46
N ILE A 141 7.80 -4.59 -6.19
CA ILE A 141 7.48 -3.86 -4.95
C ILE A 141 7.72 -4.63 -3.65
N LEU A 142 7.68 -5.97 -3.67
CA LEU A 142 7.91 -6.80 -2.48
C LEU A 142 9.40 -6.99 -2.16
N ASN A 143 10.25 -7.12 -3.19
CA ASN A 143 11.69 -7.37 -3.01
C ASN A 143 12.54 -6.10 -3.14
N PHE A 144 11.90 -4.95 -3.36
CA PHE A 144 12.58 -3.66 -3.45
C PHE A 144 11.76 -2.57 -2.76
N ASP A 145 10.73 -2.01 -3.39
CA ASP A 145 10.11 -0.75 -2.97
C ASP A 145 9.60 -0.75 -1.52
N LEU A 146 8.78 -1.74 -1.13
CA LEU A 146 8.24 -1.82 0.23
C LEU A 146 9.33 -2.13 1.26
N GLU A 147 10.29 -3.01 0.93
CA GLU A 147 11.40 -3.33 1.81
C GLU A 147 12.27 -2.09 2.05
N TYR A 148 12.54 -1.34 0.98
CA TYR A 148 13.29 -0.09 1.00
C TYR A 148 12.57 0.95 1.86
N LEU A 149 11.29 1.22 1.60
CA LEU A 149 10.48 2.19 2.34
C LEU A 149 10.37 1.84 3.84
N ILE A 150 10.19 0.56 4.18
CA ILE A 150 10.12 0.10 5.58
C ILE A 150 11.47 0.28 6.28
N THR A 151 12.56 -0.13 5.64
CA THR A 151 13.92 -0.02 6.18
C THR A 151 14.29 1.45 6.38
N ARG A 152 14.01 2.28 5.39
CA ARG A 152 14.30 3.71 5.39
C ARG A 152 13.50 4.45 6.45
N SER A 153 12.21 4.14 6.59
CA SER A 153 11.36 4.73 7.63
C SER A 153 11.92 4.47 9.04
N ARG A 154 12.43 3.26 9.30
CA ARG A 154 13.06 2.92 10.59
C ARG A 154 14.31 3.76 10.86
N GLN A 155 15.15 3.97 9.85
CA GLN A 155 16.34 4.84 9.97
C GLN A 155 15.98 6.30 10.28
N LEU A 156 14.83 6.76 9.80
CA LEU A 156 14.29 8.11 10.07
C LEU A 156 13.51 8.22 11.39
N HIS A 157 13.54 7.16 12.22
CA HIS A 157 12.72 7.03 13.42
C HIS A 157 11.25 7.35 13.14
N PHE A 158 10.73 6.78 12.05
CA PHE A 158 9.35 6.87 11.61
C PHE A 158 8.78 5.46 11.45
N ASN A 159 7.59 5.23 11.99
CA ASN A 159 6.94 3.93 11.90
C ASN A 159 5.94 3.95 10.75
N LEU A 160 6.33 3.37 9.62
CA LEU A 160 5.49 3.27 8.44
C LEU A 160 4.38 2.21 8.63
N ARG A 161 3.13 2.68 8.66
CA ARG A 161 1.93 1.87 8.90
C ARG A 161 0.98 2.01 7.72
N LEU A 162 1.06 1.09 6.77
CA LEU A 162 0.25 1.14 5.54
C LEU A 162 -1.07 0.34 5.64
N GLY A 163 -1.19 -0.55 6.63
CA GLY A 163 -2.33 -1.46 6.75
C GLY A 163 -3.62 -0.81 7.27
N ARG A 164 -4.74 -1.51 7.05
CA ARG A 164 -6.08 -1.10 7.51
C ARG A 164 -6.25 -1.16 9.03
N LEU A 165 -5.40 -1.85 9.78
CA LEU A 165 -5.46 -1.85 11.26
C LEU A 165 -4.71 -0.64 11.82
N LYS A 166 -5.35 0.17 12.67
CA LYS A 166 -4.78 1.41 13.24
C LYS A 166 -3.46 1.18 13.99
N ASN A 167 -3.38 0.05 14.69
CA ASN A 167 -2.24 -0.36 15.51
C ASN A 167 -1.48 -1.58 14.96
N GLY A 168 -1.73 -1.95 13.70
CA GLY A 168 -1.02 -3.06 13.06
C GLY A 168 0.46 -2.71 12.81
N THR A 169 1.34 -3.69 12.99
CA THR A 169 2.74 -3.60 12.54
C THR A 169 2.83 -4.06 11.09
N ALA A 170 3.54 -3.30 10.25
CA ALA A 170 3.87 -3.75 8.90
C ALA A 170 5.04 -4.73 8.94
N SER A 171 4.85 -5.90 8.31
CA SER A 171 5.90 -6.88 8.08
C SER A 171 5.72 -7.46 6.68
N ILE A 172 6.79 -7.53 5.90
CA ILE A 172 6.79 -8.28 4.65
C ILE A 172 7.11 -9.73 5.02
N LEU A 173 6.16 -10.62 4.79
CA LEU A 173 6.40 -12.06 4.91
C LEU A 173 6.87 -12.56 3.54
N LEU A 174 8.17 -12.47 3.28
CA LEU A 174 8.76 -13.25 2.19
C LEU A 174 8.72 -14.70 2.64
N SER A 175 8.10 -15.57 1.83
CA SER A 175 7.96 -16.99 2.17
C SER A 175 9.31 -17.55 2.62
N LEU A 176 9.40 -18.01 3.87
CA LEU A 176 10.48 -18.89 4.29
C LEU A 176 10.53 -20.05 3.29
N PRO A 177 11.71 -20.55 2.91
CA PRO A 177 11.79 -21.70 2.03
C PRO A 177 11.03 -22.86 2.69
N PHE A 178 9.85 -23.17 2.18
CA PHE A 178 9.20 -24.43 2.52
C PHE A 178 10.17 -25.52 2.10
N PRO A 179 10.65 -26.40 3.00
CA PRO A 179 11.32 -27.60 2.56
C PRO A 179 10.30 -28.41 1.76
N LEU A 180 10.48 -28.45 0.44
CA LEU A 180 9.78 -29.37 -0.45
C LEU A 180 10.25 -30.79 -0.09
N THR A 181 9.66 -31.39 0.93
CA THR A 181 9.75 -32.82 1.14
C THR A 181 8.84 -33.48 0.12
N LEU A 182 9.37 -33.76 -1.07
CA LEU A 182 8.76 -34.63 -2.05
C LEU A 182 8.68 -36.03 -1.44
N HIS A 183 7.56 -36.35 -0.79
CA HIS A 183 7.18 -37.74 -0.59
C HIS A 183 6.76 -38.28 -1.97
N ARG A 184 7.67 -39.02 -2.60
CA ARG A 184 7.33 -39.91 -3.71
C ARG A 184 6.30 -40.92 -3.20
N VAL A 185 5.14 -40.93 -3.84
CA VAL A 185 4.17 -42.04 -3.78
C VAL A 185 4.68 -43.15 -4.68
#